data_AF-A0A564WEG5-F1
#
_entry.id   AF-A0A564WEG5-F1
#
_cell.length_a   1.000
_cell.length_b   1.000
_cell.length_c   1.000
_cell.angle_alpha   90.00
_cell.angle_beta   90.00
_cell.angle_gamma   90.00
#
_symmetry.space_group_name_H-M   'P 1'
#
loop_
_entity.id
_entity.type
_entity.pdbx_description
1 polymer ?
#
loop_
_entity_poly.entity_id
_entity_poly.type
_entity_poly.pdbx_seq_one_letter_code
_entity_poly.pdbx_strand_id
1 'polypeptide(L)'
;MPQFDPSVWSPQIIWLIVSFVALYYIMSRFVLPRLNEILEEREFRISDSLRRAENLKEEAEQAVAAYEQTMADARAKAQAQVQSSHERAERLAAERNAELGDRLADEIAAAEARIGAARTEAVAGIRDMAAEVAGLAVEKLVGTRPAAENVLAAIDDTLKRAS
;
A
#
# COMPACT_ATOMS: atom_id res chain seq x y z
N MET A 1 1.61 -64.27 -90.33
CA MET A 1 1.48 -63.50 -89.09
C MET A 1 2.27 -62.21 -89.28
N PRO A 2 1.62 -61.10 -89.69
CA PRO A 2 2.28 -59.86 -90.13
C PRO A 2 3.05 -59.11 -89.05
N GLN A 3 3.06 -59.58 -87.79
CA GLN A 3 3.77 -58.95 -86.68
C GLN A 3 5.31 -59.12 -86.70
N PHE A 4 5.86 -59.96 -87.58
CA PHE A 4 7.30 -60.18 -87.74
C PHE A 4 7.86 -59.69 -89.08
N ASP A 5 7.20 -58.70 -89.71
CA ASP A 5 7.74 -58.03 -90.88
C ASP A 5 8.65 -56.85 -90.45
N PRO A 6 9.98 -56.92 -90.64
CA PRO A 6 10.92 -55.89 -90.19
C PRO A 6 10.76 -54.55 -90.90
N SER A 7 10.02 -54.49 -92.02
CA SER A 7 9.73 -53.24 -92.73
C SER A 7 8.82 -52.29 -91.96
N VAL A 8 7.93 -52.80 -91.08
CA VAL A 8 7.01 -51.97 -90.27
C VAL A 8 7.60 -51.55 -88.91
N TRP A 9 8.75 -52.09 -88.50
CA TRP A 9 9.39 -51.74 -87.22
C TRP A 9 10.02 -50.35 -87.23
N SER A 10 10.58 -49.92 -88.37
CA SER A 10 11.26 -48.61 -88.46
C SER A 10 10.30 -47.42 -88.25
N PRO A 11 9.12 -47.35 -88.91
CA PRO A 11 8.16 -46.28 -88.65
C PRO A 11 7.62 -46.27 -87.22
N GLN A 12 7.44 -47.45 -86.61
CA GLN A 12 6.95 -47.58 -85.23
C GLN A 12 7.95 -47.02 -84.21
N ILE A 13 9.24 -47.31 -84.39
CA ILE A 13 10.31 -46.78 -83.52
C ILE A 13 10.43 -45.26 -83.66
N ILE A 14 10.32 -44.72 -84.88
CA ILE A 14 10.33 -43.26 -85.10
C ILE A 14 9.17 -42.61 -84.35
N TRP A 15 7.94 -43.11 -84.50
CA TRP A 15 6.79 -42.55 -83.78
C TRP A 15 6.87 -42.72 -82.26
N LEU A 16 7.43 -43.83 -81.79
CA LEU A 16 7.71 -44.04 -80.37
C LEU A 16 8.69 -42.98 -79.85
N ILE A 17 9.78 -42.70 -80.56
CA ILE A 17 10.73 -41.65 -80.17
C ILE A 17 10.05 -40.28 -80.17
N VAL A 18 9.30 -39.93 -81.22
CA VAL A 18 8.62 -38.64 -81.31
C VAL A 18 7.61 -38.46 -80.17
N SER A 19 6.77 -39.47 -79.91
CA SER A 19 5.80 -39.42 -78.80
C SER A 19 6.47 -39.40 -77.43
N PHE A 20 7.56 -40.15 -77.24
CA PHE A 20 8.34 -40.14 -76.01
C PHE A 20 8.99 -38.77 -75.75
N VAL A 21 9.59 -38.15 -76.77
CA VAL A 21 10.18 -36.81 -76.68
C VAL A 21 9.10 -35.76 -76.41
N ALA A 22 7.94 -35.85 -77.08
CA ALA A 22 6.80 -34.96 -76.81
C ALA A 22 6.30 -35.09 -75.36
N LEU A 23 6.14 -36.32 -74.86
CA LEU A 23 5.77 -36.58 -73.47
C LEU A 23 6.82 -36.06 -72.49
N TYR A 24 8.10 -36.32 -72.75
CA TYR A 24 9.21 -35.84 -71.93
C TYR A 24 9.22 -34.31 -71.85
N TYR A 25 9.03 -33.64 -72.99
CA TYR A 25 8.95 -32.19 -73.03
C TYR A 25 7.78 -31.65 -72.21
N ILE A 26 6.60 -32.29 -72.31
CA ILE A 26 5.43 -31.91 -71.50
C ILE A 26 5.71 -32.12 -69.99
N MET A 27 6.25 -33.27 -69.62
CA MET A 27 6.59 -33.59 -68.23
C MET A 27 7.61 -32.60 -67.66
N SER A 28 8.69 -32.36 -68.40
CA SER A 28 9.75 -31.41 -68.07
C SER A 28 9.21 -29.99 -67.90
N ARG A 29 8.41 -29.51 -68.85
CA ARG A 29 8.05 -28.09 -68.92
C ARG A 29 6.78 -27.71 -68.16
N PHE A 30 5.89 -28.66 -67.89
CA PHE A 30 4.59 -28.39 -67.25
C PHE A 30 4.39 -29.16 -65.94
N VAL A 31 4.75 -30.44 -65.85
CA VAL A 31 4.45 -31.26 -64.68
C VAL A 31 5.45 -31.04 -63.55
N LEU A 32 6.76 -31.09 -63.85
CA LEU A 32 7.81 -30.82 -62.86
C LEU A 32 7.70 -29.43 -62.20
N PRO A 33 7.53 -28.31 -62.95
CA PRO A 33 7.42 -27.00 -62.30
C PRO A 33 6.19 -26.89 -61.39
N ARG A 34 5.04 -27.45 -61.80
CA ARG A 34 3.84 -27.47 -60.95
C ARG A 34 4.04 -28.28 -59.67
N LEU A 35 4.77 -29.39 -59.73
CA LEU A 35 5.06 -30.20 -58.56
C LEU A 35 6.02 -29.47 -57.60
N ASN A 36 7.06 -28.82 -58.14
CA ASN A 36 7.99 -28.03 -57.34
C ASN A 36 7.28 -26.87 -56.64
N GLU A 37 6.41 -26.14 -57.34
CA GLU A 37 5.62 -25.05 -56.77
C GLU A 37 4.78 -25.51 -55.57
N ILE A 38 4.16 -26.70 -55.64
CA ILE A 38 3.39 -27.27 -54.53
C ILE A 38 4.29 -27.66 -53.35
N LEU A 39 5.48 -28.20 -53.62
CA LEU A 39 6.44 -28.56 -52.57
C LEU A 39 6.99 -27.32 -51.88
N GLU A 40 7.42 -26.32 -52.64
CA GLU A 40 7.91 -25.04 -52.13
C GLU A 40 6.84 -24.31 -51.31
N GLU A 41 5.59 -24.26 -51.78
CA GLU A 41 4.47 -23.67 -51.04
C GLU A 41 4.24 -24.39 -49.70
N ARG A 42 4.34 -25.73 -49.68
CA ARG A 42 4.21 -26.49 -48.42
C ARG A 42 5.36 -26.22 -47.46
N GLU A 43 6.59 -26.24 -47.97
CA GLU A 43 7.79 -25.96 -47.17
C GLU A 43 7.77 -24.54 -46.62
N PHE A 44 7.38 -23.56 -47.43
CA PHE A 44 7.22 -22.17 -47.02
C PHE A 44 6.17 -22.05 -45.92
N ARG A 45 4.97 -22.63 -46.08
CA ARG A 45 3.93 -22.57 -45.04
C ARG A 45 4.35 -23.26 -43.74
N ILE A 46 5.05 -24.39 -43.82
CA ILE A 46 5.52 -25.11 -42.62
C ILE A 46 6.57 -24.26 -41.91
N SER A 47 7.58 -23.77 -42.63
CA SER A 47 8.65 -22.94 -42.04
C SER A 47 8.10 -21.63 -41.46
N ASP A 48 7.18 -20.97 -42.16
CA ASP A 48 6.53 -19.76 -41.69
C ASP A 48 5.64 -20.02 -40.46
N SER A 49 4.86 -21.11 -40.44
CA SER A 49 4.07 -21.48 -39.26
C SER A 49 4.93 -21.83 -38.04
N LEU A 50 6.06 -22.53 -38.24
CA LEU A 50 7.03 -22.82 -37.18
C LEU A 50 7.66 -21.52 -36.64
N ARG A 51 8.08 -20.62 -37.52
CA ARG A 51 8.63 -19.32 -37.12
C ARG A 51 7.62 -18.49 -36.34
N ARG A 52 6.36 -18.44 -36.80
CA ARG A 52 5.29 -17.75 -36.08
C ARG A 52 5.02 -18.38 -34.71
N ALA A 53 5.03 -19.71 -34.61
CA ALA A 53 4.84 -20.40 -33.35
C ALA A 53 5.99 -20.12 -32.36
N GLU A 54 7.24 -20.08 -32.85
CA GLU A 54 8.42 -19.75 -32.05
C GLU A 54 8.37 -18.30 -31.56
N ASN A 55 8.06 -17.35 -32.44
CA ASN A 55 7.90 -15.94 -32.06
C ASN A 55 6.78 -15.75 -31.02
N LEU A 56 5.61 -16.38 -31.22
CA LEU A 56 4.50 -16.32 -30.26
C LEU A 56 4.87 -16.94 -28.91
N LYS A 57 5.66 -18.01 -28.92
CA LYS A 57 6.17 -18.62 -27.70
C LYS A 57 7.12 -17.65 -26.97
N GLU A 58 8.04 -17.03 -27.69
CA GLU A 58 8.97 -16.06 -27.11
C GLU A 58 8.23 -14.84 -26.54
N GLU A 59 7.28 -14.28 -27.30
CA GLU A 59 6.42 -13.18 -26.83
C GLU A 59 5.63 -13.56 -25.57
N ALA A 60 5.10 -14.79 -25.51
CA ALA A 60 4.39 -15.28 -24.34
C ALA A 60 5.33 -15.44 -23.13
N GLU A 61 6.53 -16.00 -23.32
CA GLU A 61 7.54 -16.12 -22.25
C GLU A 61 7.96 -14.74 -21.72
N GLN A 62 8.18 -13.77 -22.61
CA GLN A 62 8.49 -12.39 -22.23
C GLN A 62 7.33 -11.73 -21.48
N ALA A 63 6.09 -11.92 -21.94
CA ALA A 63 4.90 -11.38 -21.27
C ALA A 63 4.70 -11.98 -19.87
N VAL A 64 4.92 -13.29 -19.72
CA VAL A 64 4.86 -13.97 -18.41
C VAL A 64 5.94 -13.43 -17.48
N ALA A 65 7.19 -13.31 -17.94
CA ALA A 65 8.27 -12.76 -17.13
C ALA A 65 8.00 -11.32 -16.69
N ALA A 66 7.52 -10.46 -17.60
CA ALA A 66 7.14 -9.09 -17.28
C ALA A 66 5.97 -9.01 -16.28
N TYR A 67 4.98 -9.89 -16.43
CA TYR A 67 3.85 -9.98 -15.50
C TYR A 67 4.31 -10.43 -14.10
N GLU A 68 5.14 -11.47 -14.01
CA GLU A 68 5.69 -11.96 -12.75
C GLU A 68 6.52 -10.88 -12.04
N GLN A 69 7.38 -10.18 -12.78
CA GLN A 69 8.15 -9.05 -12.24
C GLN A 69 7.24 -7.93 -11.74
N THR A 70 6.23 -7.54 -12.53
CA THR A 70 5.26 -6.50 -12.15
C THR A 70 4.50 -6.89 -10.88
N MET A 71 4.11 -8.16 -10.74
CA MET A 71 3.44 -8.68 -9.54
C MET A 71 4.37 -8.69 -8.33
N ALA A 72 5.64 -9.07 -8.50
CA ALA A 72 6.64 -9.01 -7.43
C ALA A 72 6.86 -7.57 -6.95
N ASP A 73 7.04 -6.63 -7.88
CA ASP A 73 7.22 -5.21 -7.57
C ASP A 73 5.99 -4.60 -6.89
N ALA A 74 4.78 -4.96 -7.36
CA ALA A 74 3.54 -4.50 -6.75
C ALA A 74 3.40 -5.01 -5.30
N ARG A 75 3.72 -6.28 -5.05
CA ARG A 75 3.72 -6.86 -3.70
C ARG A 75 4.75 -6.18 -2.80
N ALA A 76 5.97 -5.95 -3.28
CA ALA A 76 7.01 -5.26 -2.52
C ALA A 76 6.60 -3.82 -2.18
N LYS A 77 6.05 -3.08 -3.14
CA LYS A 77 5.53 -1.72 -2.92
C LYS A 77 4.38 -1.70 -1.92
N ALA A 78 3.45 -2.65 -2.01
CA ALA A 78 2.35 -2.75 -1.05
C ALA A 78 2.86 -3.00 0.37
N GLN A 79 3.79 -3.94 0.56
CA GLN A 79 4.40 -4.23 1.85
C GLN A 79 5.14 -3.01 2.41
N ALA A 80 5.94 -2.33 1.59
CA ALA A 80 6.63 -1.10 1.99
C ALA A 80 5.65 0.01 2.38
N GLN A 81 4.54 0.17 1.64
CA GLN A 81 3.50 1.14 1.95
C GLN A 81 2.81 0.84 3.29
N VAL A 82 2.47 -0.43 3.55
CA VAL A 82 1.88 -0.86 4.82
C VAL A 82 2.84 -0.59 5.97
N GLN A 83 4.11 -0.99 5.84
CA GLN A 83 5.12 -0.77 6.87
C GLN A 83 5.31 0.73 7.17
N SER A 84 5.48 1.56 6.12
CA SER A 84 5.62 3.02 6.30
C SER A 84 4.39 3.67 6.93
N SER A 85 3.18 3.14 6.66
CA SER A 85 1.93 3.62 7.25
C SER A 85 1.84 3.25 8.73
N HIS A 86 2.25 2.04 9.11
CA HIS A 86 2.36 1.62 10.51
C HIS A 86 3.35 2.49 11.28
N GLU A 87 4.57 2.67 10.77
CA GLU A 87 5.58 3.52 11.40
C GLU A 87 5.10 4.97 11.55
N ARG A 88 4.40 5.51 10.55
CA ARG A 88 3.83 6.86 10.63
C ARG A 88 2.71 6.93 11.67
N ALA A 89 1.86 5.91 11.77
CA ALA A 89 0.80 5.86 12.77
C ALA A 89 1.37 5.75 14.18
N GLU A 90 2.40 4.93 14.39
CA GLU A 90 3.08 4.79 15.68
C GLU A 90 3.76 6.10 16.11
N ARG A 91 4.48 6.77 15.20
CA ARG A 91 5.07 8.08 15.49
C ARG A 91 4.01 9.11 15.85
N LEU A 92 2.92 9.19 15.08
CA LEU A 92 1.83 10.13 15.36
C LEU A 92 1.16 9.82 16.72
N ALA A 93 0.95 8.54 17.04
CA ALA A 93 0.39 8.14 18.33
C ALA A 93 1.33 8.53 19.49
N ALA A 94 2.64 8.30 19.35
CA ALA A 94 3.63 8.69 20.34
C ALA A 94 3.67 10.21 20.55
N GLU A 95 3.68 10.99 19.46
CA GLU A 95 3.63 12.46 19.50
C GLU A 95 2.36 12.96 20.21
N ARG A 96 1.19 12.40 19.87
CA ARG A 96 -0.08 12.77 20.50
C ARG A 96 -0.15 12.39 21.97
N ASN A 97 0.37 11.22 22.34
CA ASN A 97 0.42 10.82 23.75
C ASN A 97 1.34 11.72 24.56
N ALA A 98 2.49 12.14 24.01
CA ALA A 98 3.37 13.11 24.65
C ALA A 98 2.68 14.47 24.83
N GLU A 99 2.08 15.01 23.76
CA GLU A 99 1.34 16.29 23.80
C GLU A 99 0.18 16.25 24.82
N LEU A 100 -0.56 15.15 24.88
CA LEU A 100 -1.62 14.96 25.88
C LEU A 100 -1.07 14.84 27.30
N GLY A 101 0.06 14.15 27.49
CA GLY A 101 0.74 14.05 28.77
C GLY A 101 1.14 15.42 29.32
N ASP A 102 1.76 16.25 28.47
CA ASP A 102 2.17 17.62 28.83
C ASP A 102 0.95 18.49 29.18
N ARG A 103 -0.10 18.46 28.36
CA ARG A 103 -1.35 19.19 28.64
C ARG A 103 -2.01 18.77 29.95
N LEU A 104 -2.07 17.47 30.22
CA LEU A 104 -2.65 16.96 31.47
C LEU A 104 -1.82 17.38 32.67
N ALA A 105 -0.49 17.38 32.56
CA ALA A 105 0.39 17.87 33.62
C ALA A 105 0.14 19.36 33.92
N ASP A 106 0.01 20.19 32.89
CA ASP A 106 -0.31 21.61 33.02
C ASP A 106 -1.69 21.84 33.67
N GLU A 107 -2.71 21.08 33.24
CA GLU A 107 -4.06 21.17 33.80
C GLU A 107 -4.10 20.75 35.27
N ILE A 108 -3.37 19.68 35.64
CA ILE A 108 -3.24 19.23 37.02
C ILE A 108 -2.54 20.31 37.86
N ALA A 109 -1.42 20.85 37.41
CA ALA A 109 -0.71 21.92 38.12
C ALA A 109 -1.59 23.16 38.33
N ALA A 110 -2.36 23.55 37.31
CA ALA A 110 -3.30 24.67 37.41
C ALA A 110 -4.48 24.37 38.35
N ALA A 111 -4.96 23.12 38.42
CA ALA A 111 -5.98 22.70 39.36
C ALA A 111 -5.45 22.70 40.80
N GLU A 112 -4.24 22.17 41.03
CA GLU A 112 -3.58 22.18 42.34
C GLU A 112 -3.35 23.60 42.85
N ALA A 113 -2.91 24.52 41.98
CA ALA A 113 -2.76 25.93 42.33
C ALA A 113 -4.08 26.58 42.74
N ARG A 114 -5.18 26.30 42.02
CA ARG A 114 -6.53 26.77 42.36
C ARG A 114 -7.03 26.21 43.69
N ILE A 115 -6.81 24.92 43.93
CA ILE A 115 -7.16 24.28 45.21
C ILE A 115 -6.36 24.92 46.36
N GLY A 116 -5.06 25.17 46.15
CA GLY A 116 -4.21 25.84 47.13
C GLY A 116 -4.71 27.25 47.48
N ALA A 117 -5.04 28.05 46.46
CA ALA A 117 -5.60 29.39 46.66
C ALA A 117 -6.95 29.35 47.39
N ALA A 118 -7.87 28.49 46.97
CA ALA A 118 -9.18 28.33 47.61
C ALA A 118 -9.06 27.86 49.07
N ARG A 119 -8.08 27.00 49.37
CA ARG A 119 -7.80 26.57 50.74
C ARG A 119 -7.32 27.74 51.60
N THR A 120 -6.39 28.55 51.09
CA THR A 120 -5.89 29.73 51.82
C THR A 120 -7.02 30.74 52.07
N GLU A 121 -7.86 30.99 51.06
CA GLU A 121 -9.02 31.87 51.18
C GLU A 121 -10.04 31.34 52.21
N ALA A 122 -10.37 30.05 52.17
CA ALA A 122 -11.29 29.44 53.13
C ALA A 122 -10.77 29.52 54.56
N VAL A 123 -9.47 29.28 54.78
CA VAL A 123 -8.84 29.41 56.11
C VAL A 123 -8.90 30.86 56.60
N ALA A 124 -8.64 31.84 55.73
CA ALA A 124 -8.77 33.26 56.06
C ALA A 124 -10.23 33.62 56.42
N GLY A 125 -11.21 33.16 55.63
CA GLY A 125 -12.62 33.40 55.90
C GLY A 125 -13.11 32.77 57.22
N ILE A 126 -12.61 31.58 57.59
CA ILE A 126 -12.90 30.96 58.89
C ILE A 126 -12.33 31.82 60.03
N ARG A 127 -11.11 32.36 59.88
CA ARG A 127 -10.49 33.24 60.88
C ARG A 127 -11.30 34.51 61.09
N ASP A 128 -11.75 35.13 60.00
CA ASP A 128 -12.57 36.36 60.07
C ASP A 128 -13.94 36.08 60.70
N MET A 129 -14.59 34.97 60.32
CA MET A 129 -15.87 34.56 60.91
C MET A 129 -15.74 34.21 62.40
N ALA A 130 -14.66 33.53 62.79
CA ALA A 130 -14.37 33.25 64.19
C ALA A 130 -14.18 34.53 65.01
N ALA A 131 -13.50 35.54 64.45
CA ALA A 131 -13.33 36.84 65.08
C ALA A 131 -14.66 37.59 65.23
N GLU A 132 -15.51 37.56 64.22
CA GLU A 132 -16.85 38.16 64.29
C GLU A 132 -17.71 37.49 65.37
N VAL A 133 -17.80 36.15 65.37
CA VAL A 133 -18.59 35.39 66.35
C VAL A 133 -18.06 35.58 67.78
N ALA A 134 -16.74 35.55 67.97
CA ALA A 134 -16.13 35.80 69.28
C ALA A 134 -16.40 37.24 69.76
N GLY A 135 -16.29 38.23 68.88
CA GLY A 135 -16.62 39.62 69.20
C GLY A 135 -18.08 39.81 69.64
N LEU A 136 -19.02 39.21 68.90
CA LEU A 136 -20.45 39.22 69.25
C LEU A 136 -20.73 38.50 70.57
N ALA A 137 -20.05 37.39 70.84
CA ALA A 137 -20.20 36.65 72.10
C ALA A 137 -19.72 37.49 73.31
N VAL A 138 -18.57 38.18 73.18
CA VAL A 138 -18.04 39.07 74.22
C VAL A 138 -18.96 40.27 74.43
N GLU A 139 -19.45 40.89 73.35
CA GLU A 139 -20.41 42.00 73.42
C GLU A 139 -21.67 41.61 74.19
N LYS A 140 -22.21 40.41 73.92
CA LYS A 140 -23.40 39.90 74.61
C LYS A 140 -23.15 39.57 76.09
N LEU A 141 -21.93 39.19 76.47
CA LEU A 141 -21.56 38.82 77.85
C LEU A 141 -21.13 40.01 78.71
N VAL A 142 -20.36 40.94 78.15
CA VAL A 142 -19.70 42.05 78.87
C VAL A 142 -20.39 43.40 78.59
N GLY A 143 -21.31 43.46 77.62
CA GLY A 143 -22.08 44.64 77.27
C GLY A 143 -21.32 45.71 76.49
N THR A 144 -20.05 45.45 76.14
CA THR A 144 -19.20 46.34 75.34
C THR A 144 -18.52 45.56 74.23
N ARG A 145 -18.47 46.14 73.03
CA ARG A 145 -17.84 45.51 71.87
C ARG A 145 -16.33 45.73 71.92
N PRO A 146 -15.51 44.67 72.05
CA PRO A 146 -14.06 44.79 72.02
C PRO A 146 -13.58 45.24 70.64
N ALA A 147 -12.46 45.96 70.59
CA ALA A 147 -11.85 46.37 69.31
C ALA A 147 -11.48 45.12 68.48
N ALA A 148 -11.81 45.15 67.18
CA ALA A 148 -11.63 44.00 66.27
C ALA A 148 -10.18 43.49 66.24
N GLU A 149 -9.22 44.41 66.31
CA GLU A 149 -7.79 44.16 66.40
C GLU A 149 -7.37 43.35 67.64
N ASN A 150 -8.02 43.57 68.79
CA ASN A 150 -7.73 42.80 70.01
C ASN A 150 -8.30 41.37 69.95
N VAL A 151 -9.47 41.19 69.30
CA VAL A 151 -10.09 39.87 69.13
C VAL A 151 -9.27 39.03 68.15
N LEU A 152 -8.83 39.61 67.05
CA LEU A 152 -7.95 38.96 66.08
C LEU A 152 -6.61 38.55 66.69
N ALA A 153 -5.99 39.43 67.48
CA ALA A 153 -4.74 39.11 68.17
C ALA A 153 -4.87 37.93 69.16
N ALA A 154 -5.99 37.85 69.89
CA ALA A 154 -6.26 36.74 70.79
C ALA A 154 -6.52 35.41 70.05
N ILE A 155 -7.22 35.46 68.92
CA ILE A 155 -7.43 34.29 68.05
C ILE A 155 -6.10 33.81 67.45
N ASP A 156 -5.23 34.71 67.00
CA ASP A 156 -3.91 34.34 66.48
C ASP A 156 -3.02 33.70 67.54
N ASP A 157 -3.05 34.21 68.77
CA ASP A 157 -2.30 33.64 69.89
C ASP A 157 -2.82 32.25 70.27
N THR A 158 -4.14 32.02 70.21
CA THR A 158 -4.72 30.69 70.45
C THR A 158 -4.43 29.69 69.33
N LEU A 159 -4.47 30.12 68.06
CA LEU A 159 -4.10 29.30 66.91
C LEU A 159 -2.63 28.88 66.97
N LYS A 160 -1.72 29.78 67.36
CA LYS A 160 -0.28 29.47 67.56
C LYS A 160 -0.01 28.50 68.69
N ARG A 161 -0.85 28.44 69.71
CA ARG A 161 -0.73 27.48 70.84
C ARG A 161 -1.32 26.11 70.52
N ALA A 162 -2.22 26.02 69.54
CA ALA A 162 -2.91 24.79 69.15
C ALA A 162 -2.23 24.02 68.01
N SER A 163 -1.36 24.70 67.23
CA SER A 163 -0.45 24.09 66.24
C SER A 163 0.81 23.55 66.90
#